data_AF-A0A315QRH9-F1
#
_entry.id   AF-A0A315QRH9-F1
#
_cell.length_a   1.000
_cell.length_b   1.000
_cell.length_c   1.000
_cell.angle_alpha   90.00
_cell.angle_beta   90.00
_cell.angle_gamma   90.00
#
_symmetry.space_group_name_H-M   'P 1'
#
loop_
_entity.id
_entity.type
_entity.pdbx_description
1 polymer ?
#
loop_
_entity_poly.entity_id
_entity_poly.type
_entity_poly.pdbx_seq_one_letter_code
_entity_poly.pdbx_strand_id
1 'polypeptide(L)'
;FRLQQKTEFRDHYFEMMKIEEFINSPTISKINGYVSGKGERDNIIQNIGDFALTSELQEELLRLNGIDPEECTTFCKTEDADSVVINEEESDAELRARLTDLQYKVTQLDATEPAFNNKYWDNKEPGIYVDVVSGEPLFSSTDKFESGSGWPSFTKPLVEENIVEVEDTSFWMRRIEVRSRNADSHLGHVFEDGPQPTGLRYCINSAALNFIPAEDLAEEGYEEFEYLFE
;
A
#
# COMPACT_ATOMS: atom_id res chain seq x y z
N PHE A 1 4.38 1.10 -14.73
CA PHE A 1 3.75 0.60 -13.50
C PHE A 1 2.95 1.62 -12.72
N ARG A 2 3.54 2.68 -12.14
CA ARG A 2 2.80 3.71 -11.36
C ARG A 2 1.80 4.60 -12.15
N LEU A 3 1.87 4.60 -13.48
CA LEU A 3 1.12 5.49 -14.39
C LEU A 3 -0.10 4.82 -15.05
N GLN A 4 0.00 3.54 -15.42
CA GLN A 4 -1.10 2.79 -16.04
C GLN A 4 -2.16 2.35 -15.01
N GLN A 5 -1.73 1.94 -13.79
CA GLN A 5 -2.65 1.71 -12.67
C GLN A 5 -3.48 2.97 -12.34
N LYS A 6 -2.96 4.18 -12.61
CA LYS A 6 -3.72 5.44 -12.44
C LYS A 6 -4.75 5.70 -13.54
N THR A 7 -4.62 5.11 -14.73
CA THR A 7 -5.46 5.46 -15.90
C THR A 7 -6.74 4.62 -15.96
N GLU A 8 -6.66 3.32 -15.65
CA GLU A 8 -7.86 2.47 -15.54
C GLU A 8 -8.59 2.66 -14.20
N PHE A 9 -7.86 2.94 -13.11
CA PHE A 9 -8.44 3.36 -11.82
C PHE A 9 -9.19 4.68 -11.94
N ARG A 10 -8.68 5.61 -12.75
CA ARG A 10 -9.33 6.88 -13.11
C ARG A 10 -10.66 6.65 -13.82
N ASP A 11 -10.66 5.86 -14.89
CA ASP A 11 -11.83 5.70 -15.76
C ASP A 11 -12.98 4.95 -15.04
N HIS A 12 -12.65 4.00 -14.15
CA HIS A 12 -13.62 3.32 -13.29
C HIS A 12 -14.16 4.21 -12.14
N TYR A 13 -13.33 5.07 -11.53
CA TYR A 13 -13.76 6.00 -10.47
C TYR A 13 -14.67 7.12 -11.00
N PHE A 14 -14.47 7.57 -12.24
CA PHE A 14 -15.34 8.58 -12.88
C PHE A 14 -16.72 8.04 -13.28
N GLU A 15 -16.88 6.72 -13.43
CA GLU A 15 -18.19 6.10 -13.67
C GLU A 15 -19.01 5.88 -12.38
N MET A 16 -18.36 5.77 -11.21
CA MET A 16 -19.01 5.34 -9.96
C MET A 16 -19.07 6.38 -8.83
N MET A 17 -18.35 7.50 -8.90
CA MET A 17 -18.39 8.56 -7.88
C MET A 17 -18.48 9.95 -8.48
N LYS A 18 -19.11 10.88 -7.75
CA LYS A 18 -19.08 12.29 -8.14
C LYS A 18 -17.66 12.83 -7.95
N ILE A 19 -17.23 13.72 -8.84
CA ILE A 19 -15.92 14.43 -8.78
C ILE A 19 -15.58 14.94 -7.38
N GLU A 20 -16.58 15.42 -6.63
CA GLU A 20 -16.43 15.88 -5.24
C GLU A 20 -16.06 14.76 -4.25
N GLU A 21 -16.54 13.53 -4.43
CA GLU A 21 -16.20 12.37 -3.58
C GLU A 21 -14.80 11.83 -3.89
N PHE A 22 -14.38 11.90 -5.16
CA PHE A 22 -13.03 11.53 -5.59
C PHE A 22 -11.97 12.47 -4.99
N ILE A 23 -12.22 13.80 -5.04
CA ILE A 23 -11.34 14.83 -4.45
C ILE A 23 -11.18 14.66 -2.93
N ASN A 24 -12.19 14.12 -2.26
CA ASN A 24 -12.18 13.90 -0.81
C ASN A 24 -11.71 12.50 -0.39
N SER A 25 -11.24 11.66 -1.33
CA SER A 25 -10.78 10.31 -1.03
C SER A 25 -9.37 10.27 -0.41
N PRO A 26 -9.07 9.34 0.51
CA PRO A 26 -7.74 9.18 1.10
C PRO A 26 -6.63 8.87 0.06
N THR A 27 -7.00 8.28 -1.07
CA THR A 27 -6.13 8.06 -2.23
C THR A 27 -5.62 9.37 -2.83
N ILE A 28 -6.46 10.41 -2.84
CA ILE A 28 -6.06 11.78 -3.16
C ILE A 28 -5.27 12.41 -2.01
N SER A 29 -5.47 12.03 -0.73
CA SER A 29 -4.62 12.53 0.37
C SER A 29 -3.14 12.14 0.26
N LYS A 30 -2.80 10.98 -0.35
CA LYS A 30 -1.41 10.60 -0.66
C LYS A 30 -0.85 11.34 -1.89
N ILE A 31 -1.69 11.71 -2.86
CA ILE A 31 -1.33 12.64 -3.94
C ILE A 31 -1.20 14.09 -3.40
N ASN A 32 -2.03 14.46 -2.42
CA ASN A 32 -2.05 15.74 -1.72
C ASN A 32 -0.97 15.85 -0.62
N GLY A 33 -0.26 14.76 -0.30
CA GLY A 33 0.96 14.82 0.51
C GLY A 33 2.04 15.69 -0.15
N TYR A 34 1.95 15.91 -1.47
CA TYR A 34 2.75 16.89 -2.19
C TYR A 34 2.25 18.34 -2.07
N VAL A 35 1.05 18.58 -1.53
CA VAL A 35 0.37 19.89 -1.47
C VAL A 35 0.56 20.59 -0.11
N SER A 36 1.32 20.01 0.83
CA SER A 36 1.55 20.60 2.16
C SER A 36 2.60 21.73 2.21
N GLY A 37 2.70 22.55 1.16
CA GLY A 37 3.64 23.67 1.08
C GLY A 37 3.00 24.88 0.41
N LYS A 38 3.17 26.07 1.01
CA LYS A 38 2.72 27.37 0.47
C LYS A 38 2.96 27.46 -1.04
N GLY A 39 1.88 27.64 -1.82
CA GLY A 39 1.95 27.85 -3.26
C GLY A 39 1.16 26.82 -4.07
N GLU A 40 -0.13 26.59 -3.74
CA GLU A 40 -1.02 25.66 -4.47
C GLU A 40 -0.92 25.81 -5.99
N ARG A 41 -0.85 27.04 -6.49
CA ARG A 41 -0.69 27.35 -7.91
C ARG A 41 0.71 26.98 -8.44
N ASP A 42 1.75 27.47 -7.78
CA ASP A 42 3.15 27.32 -8.22
C ASP A 42 3.62 25.85 -8.18
N ASN A 43 3.10 25.08 -7.23
CA ASN A 43 3.40 23.67 -7.08
C ASN A 43 2.76 22.83 -8.21
N ILE A 44 1.51 23.12 -8.55
CA ILE A 44 0.85 22.50 -9.71
C ILE A 44 1.62 22.86 -10.99
N ILE A 45 1.95 24.13 -11.19
CA ILE A 45 2.73 24.61 -12.35
C ILE A 45 4.08 23.88 -12.48
N GLN A 46 4.76 23.60 -11.37
CA GLN A 46 6.09 22.99 -11.38
C GLN A 46 6.08 21.47 -11.53
N ASN A 47 5.06 20.78 -11.02
CA ASN A 47 5.10 19.33 -10.83
C ASN A 47 3.98 18.56 -11.56
N ILE A 48 3.14 19.24 -12.37
CA ILE A 48 2.00 18.59 -13.05
C ILE A 48 2.39 17.40 -13.94
N GLY A 49 3.55 17.48 -14.60
CA GLY A 49 4.08 16.37 -15.41
C GLY A 49 4.47 15.13 -14.58
N ASP A 50 4.81 15.33 -13.30
CA ASP A 50 5.21 14.27 -12.37
C ASP A 50 4.02 13.63 -11.67
N PHE A 51 2.82 14.24 -11.74
CA PHE A 51 1.60 13.74 -11.08
C PHE A 51 1.04 12.47 -11.71
N ALA A 52 1.65 11.99 -12.78
CA ALA A 52 1.26 10.78 -13.48
C ALA A 52 -0.23 10.79 -13.86
N LEU A 53 -0.69 11.97 -14.29
CA LEU A 53 -2.01 12.22 -14.84
C LEU A 53 -1.94 12.12 -16.36
N THR A 54 -3.01 11.64 -16.99
CA THR A 54 -3.22 11.80 -18.43
C THR A 54 -3.30 13.28 -18.82
N SER A 55 -2.99 13.63 -20.07
CA SER A 55 -3.08 15.01 -20.58
C SER A 55 -4.43 15.69 -20.30
N GLU A 56 -5.54 14.96 -20.48
CA GLU A 56 -6.90 15.48 -20.24
C GLU A 56 -7.13 15.87 -18.77
N LEU A 57 -6.66 15.07 -17.82
CA LEU A 57 -6.74 15.39 -16.39
C LEU A 57 -5.79 16.50 -15.96
N GLN A 58 -4.63 16.61 -16.60
CA GLN A 58 -3.72 17.72 -16.34
C GLN A 58 -4.39 19.03 -16.74
N GLU A 59 -5.01 19.09 -17.92
CA GLU A 59 -5.76 20.25 -18.40
C GLU A 59 -6.94 20.59 -17.49
N GLU A 60 -7.69 19.59 -17.02
CA GLU A 60 -8.81 19.81 -16.11
C GLU A 60 -8.36 20.30 -14.73
N LEU A 61 -7.25 19.78 -14.21
CA LEU A 61 -6.65 20.24 -12.95
C LEU A 61 -6.17 21.69 -13.06
N LEU A 62 -5.54 22.07 -14.17
CA LEU A 62 -5.14 23.45 -14.44
C LEU A 62 -6.37 24.37 -14.51
N ARG A 63 -7.43 23.95 -15.22
CA ARG A 63 -8.68 24.69 -15.36
C ARG A 63 -9.38 24.93 -14.01
N LEU A 64 -9.49 23.89 -13.19
CA LEU A 64 -10.10 23.98 -11.85
C LEU A 64 -9.34 24.91 -10.90
N ASN A 65 -8.03 25.07 -11.11
CA ASN A 65 -7.18 25.96 -10.34
C ASN A 65 -6.91 27.32 -11.02
N GLY A 66 -7.56 27.58 -12.17
CA GLY A 66 -7.43 28.83 -12.92
C GLY A 66 -6.01 29.11 -13.42
N ILE A 67 -5.27 28.07 -13.79
CA ILE A 67 -3.88 28.11 -14.27
C ILE A 67 -3.90 27.99 -15.79
N ASP A 68 -3.22 28.91 -16.48
CA ASP A 68 -3.04 28.80 -17.93
C ASP A 68 -1.98 27.72 -18.23
N PRO A 69 -2.24 26.73 -19.12
CA PRO A 69 -1.24 25.75 -19.53
C PRO A 69 0.08 26.35 -20.02
N GLU A 70 0.07 27.57 -20.57
CA GLU A 70 1.29 28.28 -20.98
C GLU A 70 2.18 28.72 -19.80
N GLU A 71 1.66 28.73 -18.57
CA GLU A 71 2.43 29.03 -17.35
C GLU A 71 3.34 27.86 -16.91
N CYS A 72 3.14 26.66 -17.45
CA CYS A 72 3.92 25.46 -17.10
C CYS A 72 5.31 25.48 -17.77
N THR A 73 6.34 25.79 -16.99
CA THR A 73 7.72 26.01 -17.50
C THR A 73 8.55 24.73 -17.71
N THR A 74 8.10 23.58 -17.21
CA THR A 74 8.84 22.32 -17.29
C THR A 74 7.96 21.21 -17.88
N PHE A 75 8.26 20.86 -19.13
CA PHE A 75 7.78 19.69 -19.89
C PHE A 75 6.26 19.41 -19.92
N CYS A 76 5.50 20.22 -20.66
CA CYS A 76 4.22 19.80 -21.27
C CYS A 76 4.42 19.21 -22.68
N LYS A 77 5.43 18.35 -22.88
CA LYS A 77 5.53 17.53 -24.10
C LYS A 77 5.39 16.06 -23.73
N THR A 78 4.21 15.54 -24.01
CA THR A 78 3.85 14.13 -23.87
C THR A 78 4.53 13.33 -24.99
N GLU A 79 5.36 12.36 -24.63
CA GLU A 79 5.55 11.20 -25.50
C GLU A 79 4.46 10.17 -25.15
N ASP A 80 3.83 9.60 -26.17
CA ASP A 80 2.72 8.65 -26.02
C ASP A 80 3.15 7.45 -25.15
N ALA A 81 2.48 7.31 -24.00
CA ALA A 81 2.68 6.23 -23.04
C ALA A 81 2.38 4.83 -23.64
N ASP A 82 1.74 4.78 -24.81
CA ASP A 82 1.38 3.57 -25.55
C ASP A 82 2.58 2.85 -26.19
N SER A 83 3.78 3.43 -26.17
CA SER A 83 4.97 2.87 -26.82
C SER A 83 5.86 1.98 -25.91
N VAL A 84 5.47 1.79 -24.65
CA VAL A 84 6.26 1.02 -23.68
C VAL A 84 5.67 -0.38 -23.51
N VAL A 85 6.40 -1.41 -23.96
CA VAL A 85 6.08 -2.81 -23.65
C VAL A 85 6.54 -3.10 -22.22
N ILE A 86 5.59 -3.32 -21.30
CA ILE A 86 5.86 -3.62 -19.89
C ILE A 86 5.43 -5.06 -19.58
N ASN A 87 6.31 -5.75 -18.86
CA ASN A 87 6.22 -7.12 -18.39
C ASN A 87 5.01 -7.31 -17.44
N GLU A 88 4.36 -8.47 -17.54
CA GLU A 88 3.10 -8.87 -16.86
C GLU A 88 3.21 -8.81 -15.31
N GLU A 89 2.68 -7.77 -14.65
CA GLU A 89 2.15 -7.91 -13.27
C GLU A 89 0.62 -8.03 -13.36
N GLU A 90 0.01 -8.80 -12.47
CA GLU A 90 -1.44 -9.09 -12.47
C GLU A 90 -2.27 -7.79 -12.51
N SER A 91 -3.29 -7.78 -13.36
CA SER A 91 -4.21 -6.66 -13.53
C SER A 91 -5.13 -6.48 -12.31
N ASP A 92 -5.66 -5.27 -12.12
CA ASP A 92 -6.62 -4.96 -11.04
C ASP A 92 -7.83 -5.91 -11.03
N ALA A 93 -8.29 -6.29 -12.23
CA ALA A 93 -9.39 -7.23 -12.40
C ALA A 93 -9.05 -8.63 -11.88
N GLU A 94 -7.81 -9.09 -12.09
CA GLU A 94 -7.33 -10.38 -11.59
C GLU A 94 -7.19 -10.37 -10.07
N LEU A 95 -6.66 -9.28 -9.50
CA LEU A 95 -6.58 -9.12 -8.04
C LEU A 95 -7.96 -9.10 -7.38
N ARG A 96 -8.94 -8.39 -7.95
CA ARG A 96 -10.33 -8.38 -7.44
C ARG A 96 -11.03 -9.72 -7.58
N ALA A 97 -10.68 -10.52 -8.58
CA ALA A 97 -11.23 -11.86 -8.76
C ALA A 97 -10.63 -12.87 -7.76
N ARG A 98 -9.35 -12.70 -7.41
CA ARG A 98 -8.59 -13.60 -6.53
C ARG A 98 -8.74 -13.27 -5.04
N LEU A 99 -8.75 -11.99 -4.69
CA LEU A 99 -8.81 -11.50 -3.31
C LEU A 99 -10.25 -11.29 -2.85
N THR A 100 -10.48 -11.42 -1.55
CA THR A 100 -11.72 -10.92 -0.94
C THR A 100 -11.75 -9.39 -0.96
N ASP A 101 -12.96 -8.81 -0.92
CA ASP A 101 -13.15 -7.35 -0.84
C ASP A 101 -12.31 -6.69 0.27
N LEU A 102 -12.17 -7.34 1.43
CA LEU A 102 -11.39 -6.80 2.54
C LEU A 102 -9.89 -6.88 2.27
N GLN A 103 -9.39 -8.01 1.76
CA GLN A 103 -7.99 -8.18 1.38
C GLN A 103 -7.58 -7.16 0.31
N TYR A 104 -8.42 -6.97 -0.72
CA TYR A 104 -8.18 -5.96 -1.74
C TYR A 104 -8.19 -4.55 -1.16
N LYS A 105 -9.20 -4.19 -0.35
CA LYS A 105 -9.26 -2.86 0.29
C LYS A 105 -8.06 -2.59 1.18
N VAL A 106 -7.62 -3.56 1.96
CA VAL A 106 -6.47 -3.41 2.86
C VAL A 106 -5.17 -3.28 2.05
N THR A 107 -4.89 -4.24 1.16
CA THR A 107 -3.59 -4.30 0.46
C THR A 107 -3.44 -3.23 -0.63
N GLN A 108 -4.51 -2.92 -1.37
CA GLN A 108 -4.46 -2.04 -2.54
C GLN A 108 -4.98 -0.63 -2.27
N LEU A 109 -5.88 -0.46 -1.29
CA LEU A 109 -6.52 0.83 -0.97
C LEU A 109 -6.15 1.37 0.43
N ASP A 110 -5.11 0.81 1.05
CA ASP A 110 -4.59 1.20 2.37
C ASP A 110 -5.66 1.21 3.49
N ALA A 111 -6.69 0.38 3.35
CA ALA A 111 -7.71 0.25 4.39
C ALA A 111 -7.15 -0.44 5.63
N THR A 112 -7.83 -0.25 6.76
CA THR A 112 -7.50 -0.95 8.01
C THR A 112 -8.69 -1.79 8.44
N GLU A 113 -8.46 -3.07 8.73
CA GLU A 113 -9.49 -3.98 9.20
C GLU A 113 -9.90 -3.67 10.66
N PRO A 114 -11.10 -4.10 11.12
CA PRO A 114 -11.52 -3.87 12.49
C PRO A 114 -10.64 -4.59 13.53
N ALA A 115 -10.31 -3.89 14.62
CA ALA A 115 -9.62 -4.46 15.78
C ALA A 115 -10.42 -5.61 16.41
N PHE A 116 -9.75 -6.68 16.86
CA PHE A 116 -10.31 -7.86 17.52
C PHE A 116 -11.37 -8.64 16.72
N ASN A 117 -11.62 -8.26 15.47
CA ASN A 117 -12.55 -8.92 14.57
C ASN A 117 -11.87 -9.19 13.23
N ASN A 118 -10.77 -9.93 13.32
CA ASN A 118 -9.95 -10.33 12.18
C ASN A 118 -9.38 -11.74 12.41
N LYS A 119 -8.73 -12.30 11.39
CA LYS A 119 -8.40 -13.73 11.37
C LYS A 119 -7.23 -14.10 12.28
N TYR A 120 -6.25 -13.21 12.47
CA TYR A 120 -4.96 -13.58 13.08
C TYR A 120 -4.58 -12.82 14.34
N TRP A 121 -5.42 -11.92 14.87
CA TRP A 121 -5.10 -11.20 16.11
C TRP A 121 -4.77 -12.17 17.26
N ASP A 122 -5.56 -13.23 17.44
CA ASP A 122 -5.41 -14.24 18.49
C ASP A 122 -4.74 -15.55 18.04
N ASN A 123 -4.28 -15.65 16.79
CA ASN A 123 -3.57 -16.84 16.31
C ASN A 123 -2.26 -17.06 17.10
N LYS A 124 -2.02 -18.30 17.53
CA LYS A 124 -0.84 -18.74 18.30
C LYS A 124 -0.17 -19.97 17.72
N GLU A 125 -0.59 -20.43 16.53
CA GLU A 125 -0.03 -21.61 15.91
C GLU A 125 1.40 -21.36 15.40
N PRO A 126 2.29 -22.38 15.45
CA PRO A 126 3.62 -22.29 14.86
C PRO A 126 3.50 -22.22 13.33
N GLY A 127 4.23 -21.28 12.71
CA GLY A 127 4.17 -21.05 11.26
C GLY A 127 4.58 -19.64 10.88
N ILE A 128 4.51 -19.34 9.58
CA ILE A 128 4.87 -18.02 9.03
C ILE A 128 3.66 -17.31 8.45
N TYR A 129 3.76 -15.99 8.33
CA TYR A 129 2.80 -15.13 7.66
C TYR A 129 3.44 -14.59 6.39
N VAL A 130 2.80 -14.86 5.26
CA VAL A 130 3.22 -14.43 3.93
C VAL A 130 2.26 -13.36 3.39
N ASP A 131 2.68 -12.56 2.42
CA ASP A 131 1.78 -11.63 1.72
C ASP A 131 0.68 -12.42 1.00
N VAL A 132 -0.58 -12.03 1.20
CA VAL A 132 -1.74 -12.63 0.52
C VAL A 132 -1.71 -12.42 -1.01
N VAL A 133 -1.00 -11.40 -1.48
CA VAL A 133 -0.90 -11.05 -2.90
C VAL A 133 0.26 -11.78 -3.58
N SER A 134 1.49 -11.59 -3.09
CA SER A 134 2.72 -12.13 -3.70
C SER A 134 3.17 -13.48 -3.16
N GLY A 135 2.73 -13.86 -1.95
CA GLY A 135 3.26 -15.02 -1.22
C GLY A 135 4.65 -14.79 -0.61
N GLU A 136 5.21 -13.58 -0.66
CA GLU A 136 6.53 -13.35 -0.06
C GLU A 136 6.49 -13.50 1.48
N PRO A 137 7.49 -14.13 2.12
CA PRO A 137 7.53 -14.27 3.57
C PRO A 137 7.67 -12.93 4.29
N LEU A 138 6.76 -12.61 5.21
CA LEU A 138 6.74 -11.30 5.90
C LEU A 138 7.09 -11.42 7.39
N PHE A 139 6.42 -12.32 8.12
CA PHE A 139 6.57 -12.43 9.58
C PHE A 139 6.57 -13.89 10.04
N SER A 140 7.17 -14.15 11.20
CA SER A 140 7.13 -15.48 11.86
C SER A 140 6.27 -15.42 13.12
N SER A 141 5.56 -16.51 13.44
CA SER A 141 4.85 -16.61 14.71
C SER A 141 5.78 -16.65 15.92
N THR A 142 7.07 -16.95 15.76
CA THR A 142 8.10 -16.84 16.82
C THR A 142 8.29 -15.40 17.32
N ASP A 143 8.02 -14.43 16.46
CA ASP A 143 8.16 -12.99 16.74
C ASP A 143 6.81 -12.30 16.94
N LYS A 144 5.71 -13.06 16.87
CA LYS A 144 4.36 -12.58 17.17
C LYS A 144 4.16 -12.49 18.69
N PHE A 145 3.51 -11.43 19.15
CA PHE A 145 3.21 -11.24 20.58
C PHE A 145 1.82 -10.63 20.83
N GLU A 146 1.33 -10.79 22.06
CA GLU A 146 0.07 -10.20 22.51
C GLU A 146 0.27 -8.71 22.84
N SER A 147 0.00 -7.82 21.89
CA SER A 147 0.11 -6.37 22.08
C SER A 147 -1.10 -5.73 22.76
N GLY A 148 -2.26 -6.38 22.72
CA GLY A 148 -3.54 -5.79 23.12
C GLY A 148 -4.08 -4.73 22.15
N SER A 149 -3.47 -4.55 20.96
CA SER A 149 -3.95 -3.59 19.95
C SER A 149 -5.21 -4.07 19.23
N GLY A 150 -5.41 -5.38 19.15
CA GLY A 150 -6.50 -6.01 18.37
C GLY A 150 -6.12 -6.40 16.95
N TRP A 151 -4.85 -6.25 16.56
CA TRP A 151 -4.28 -6.73 15.29
C TRP A 151 -3.06 -7.62 15.56
N PRO A 152 -2.74 -8.58 14.67
CA PRO A 152 -1.51 -9.35 14.80
C PRO A 152 -0.31 -8.38 14.87
N SER A 153 0.53 -8.60 15.88
CA SER A 153 1.63 -7.72 16.22
C SER A 153 2.94 -8.51 16.31
N PHE A 154 3.97 -8.01 15.66
CA PHE A 154 5.28 -8.67 15.56
C PHE A 154 6.40 -7.74 16.03
N THR A 155 7.48 -8.31 16.54
CA THR A 155 8.63 -7.53 17.04
C THR A 155 9.64 -7.17 15.95
N LYS A 156 9.66 -7.93 14.86
CA LYS A 156 10.52 -7.78 13.67
C LYS A 156 9.95 -8.54 12.47
N PRO A 157 10.34 -8.20 11.24
CA PRO A 157 10.05 -9.02 10.06
C PRO A 157 10.86 -10.32 10.04
N LEU A 158 10.37 -11.29 9.27
CA LEU A 158 11.04 -12.56 9.02
C LEU A 158 12.23 -12.36 8.07
N VAL A 159 12.02 -11.61 6.99
CA VAL A 159 13.05 -11.18 6.03
C VAL A 159 12.95 -9.66 5.92
N GLU A 160 13.96 -8.95 6.41
CA GLU A 160 13.99 -7.47 6.44
C GLU A 160 13.84 -6.88 5.03
N GLU A 161 14.44 -7.55 4.04
CA GLU A 161 14.38 -7.15 2.64
C GLU A 161 12.98 -7.27 2.04
N ASN A 162 12.04 -7.99 2.64
CA ASN A 162 10.67 -8.09 2.12
C ASN A 162 9.77 -6.95 2.63
N ILE A 163 10.29 -6.09 3.53
CA ILE A 163 9.57 -4.94 4.07
C ILE A 163 10.05 -3.63 3.43
N VAL A 164 9.09 -2.74 3.21
CA VAL A 164 9.30 -1.34 2.87
C VAL A 164 8.62 -0.46 3.91
N GLU A 165 9.41 0.38 4.58
CA GLU A 165 8.93 1.35 5.55
C GLU A 165 8.81 2.74 4.90
N VAL A 166 7.62 3.35 4.97
CA VAL A 166 7.30 4.63 4.35
C VAL A 166 6.77 5.59 5.41
N GLU A 167 7.30 6.82 5.44
CA GLU A 167 6.77 7.84 6.37
C GLU A 167 5.31 8.19 6.01
N ASP A 168 4.39 7.97 6.95
CA ASP A 168 2.98 8.36 6.87
C ASP A 168 2.73 9.57 7.78
N THR A 169 2.42 10.72 7.15
CA THR A 169 2.10 11.98 7.83
C THR A 169 0.61 12.29 7.87
N SER A 170 -0.23 11.33 7.49
CA SER A 170 -1.68 11.47 7.45
C SER A 170 -2.27 11.67 8.86
N PHE A 171 -3.45 12.30 8.92
CA PHE A 171 -4.20 12.52 10.18
C PHE A 171 -3.44 13.25 11.29
N TRP A 172 -2.46 14.10 10.94
CA TRP A 172 -1.62 14.84 11.90
C TRP A 172 -0.79 13.95 12.84
N MET A 173 -0.68 12.66 12.51
CA MET A 173 0.16 11.70 13.21
C MET A 173 1.38 11.41 12.34
N ARG A 174 2.55 11.23 12.96
CA ARG A 174 3.71 10.65 12.29
C ARG A 174 3.72 9.16 12.59
N ARG A 175 3.43 8.34 11.60
CA ARG A 175 3.52 6.88 11.65
C ARG A 175 4.47 6.42 10.56
N ILE A 176 4.96 5.20 10.67
CA ILE A 176 5.72 4.55 9.61
C ILE A 176 4.80 3.46 9.05
N GLU A 177 4.34 3.66 7.82
CA GLU A 177 3.59 2.66 7.06
C GLU A 177 4.53 1.51 6.69
N VAL A 178 4.00 0.29 6.76
CA VAL A 178 4.71 -0.94 6.40
C VAL A 178 4.04 -1.54 5.18
N ARG A 179 4.82 -1.79 4.12
CA ARG A 179 4.37 -2.40 2.87
C ARG A 179 5.24 -3.62 2.52
N SER A 180 4.70 -4.55 1.76
CA SER A 180 5.49 -5.65 1.19
C SER A 180 6.31 -5.17 -0.01
N ARG A 181 7.46 -5.79 -0.27
CA ARG A 181 8.34 -5.34 -1.33
C ARG A 181 7.87 -5.74 -2.71
N ASN A 182 7.43 -6.99 -2.90
CA ASN A 182 7.16 -7.51 -4.25
C ASN A 182 5.80 -7.10 -4.78
N ALA A 183 4.78 -7.02 -3.92
CA ALA A 183 3.43 -6.62 -4.31
C ALA A 183 3.06 -5.16 -3.98
N ASP A 184 3.92 -4.43 -3.26
CA ASP A 184 3.58 -3.10 -2.71
C ASP A 184 2.27 -3.13 -1.89
N SER A 185 1.96 -4.26 -1.24
CA SER A 185 0.74 -4.42 -0.45
C SER A 185 0.84 -3.57 0.82
N HIS A 186 -0.17 -2.76 1.11
CA HIS A 186 -0.29 -2.15 2.43
C HIS A 186 -0.52 -3.22 3.51
N LEU A 187 0.41 -3.29 4.46
CA LEU A 187 0.38 -4.27 5.55
C LEU A 187 -0.17 -3.64 6.83
N GLY A 188 0.31 -2.44 7.18
CA GLY A 188 -0.08 -1.74 8.40
C GLY A 188 0.93 -0.67 8.79
N HIS A 189 1.29 -0.62 10.08
CA HIS A 189 2.20 0.40 10.62
C HIS A 189 3.15 -0.18 11.66
N VAL A 190 4.34 0.41 11.78
CA VAL A 190 5.31 0.10 12.84
C VAL A 190 5.37 1.23 13.87
N PHE A 191 5.52 0.86 15.14
CA PHE A 191 5.54 1.75 16.30
C PHE A 191 6.72 1.42 17.23
N GLU A 192 7.22 2.40 17.97
CA GLU A 192 8.31 2.26 18.96
C GLU A 192 7.81 1.89 20.38
N ASP A 193 6.62 1.28 20.48
CA ASP A 193 5.97 0.87 21.73
C ASP A 193 5.97 -0.66 21.93
N GLY A 194 6.86 -1.36 21.24
CA GLY A 194 7.00 -2.82 21.30
C GLY A 194 7.83 -3.32 22.49
N PRO A 195 7.85 -4.64 22.72
CA PRO A 195 8.69 -5.24 23.74
C PRO A 195 10.17 -5.17 23.35
N GLN A 196 11.04 -5.20 24.37
CA GLN A 196 12.47 -5.37 24.19
C GLN A 196 12.77 -6.78 23.60
N PRO A 197 13.85 -6.96 22.82
CA PRO A 197 14.99 -6.04 22.64
C PRO A 197 14.85 -5.03 21.49
N THR A 198 13.91 -5.24 20.55
CA THR A 198 13.76 -4.33 19.41
C THR A 198 13.08 -3.02 19.81
N GLY A 199 12.12 -3.10 20.75
CA GLY A 199 11.26 -1.96 21.08
C GLY A 199 10.24 -1.65 19.98
N LEU A 200 10.18 -2.48 18.93
CA LEU A 200 9.33 -2.26 17.77
C LEU A 200 8.08 -3.13 17.84
N ARG A 201 6.97 -2.56 17.35
CA ARG A 201 5.69 -3.25 17.16
C ARG A 201 5.21 -3.04 15.74
N TYR A 202 5.40 -4.05 14.90
CA TYR A 202 4.78 -4.15 13.58
C TYR A 202 3.32 -4.57 13.77
N CYS A 203 2.39 -3.62 13.61
CA CYS A 203 0.96 -3.82 13.77
C CYS A 203 0.32 -4.00 12.39
N ILE A 204 -0.04 -5.24 12.06
CA ILE A 204 -0.33 -5.65 10.68
C ILE A 204 -1.79 -6.07 10.54
N ASN A 205 -2.40 -5.81 9.39
CA ASN A 205 -3.74 -6.30 9.08
C ASN A 205 -3.67 -7.80 8.73
N SER A 206 -4.52 -8.61 9.36
CA SER A 206 -4.71 -10.02 9.00
C SER A 206 -5.14 -10.20 7.56
N ALA A 207 -5.95 -9.29 7.04
CA ALA A 207 -6.37 -9.27 5.64
C ALA A 207 -5.22 -9.01 4.64
N ALA A 208 -4.04 -8.59 5.08
CA ALA A 208 -2.86 -8.53 4.22
C ALA A 208 -2.01 -9.82 4.27
N LEU A 209 -2.37 -10.77 5.13
CA LEU A 209 -1.56 -11.95 5.42
C LEU A 209 -2.26 -13.24 4.98
N ASN A 210 -1.47 -14.22 4.56
CA ASN A 210 -1.84 -15.62 4.58
C ASN A 210 -0.93 -16.36 5.58
N PHE A 211 -1.49 -17.28 6.38
CA PHE A 211 -0.71 -18.02 7.37
C PHE A 211 -0.42 -19.43 6.85
N ILE A 212 0.85 -19.84 6.91
CA ILE A 212 1.31 -21.18 6.54
C ILE A 212 1.76 -21.88 7.83
N PRO A 213 1.06 -22.95 8.28
CA PRO A 213 1.46 -23.73 9.44
C PRO A 213 2.86 -24.31 9.29
N ALA A 214 3.58 -24.44 10.40
CA ALA A 214 4.95 -24.97 10.39
C ALA A 214 5.05 -26.38 9.78
N GLU A 215 4.00 -27.20 9.92
CA GLU A 215 3.93 -28.54 9.34
C GLU A 215 3.75 -28.57 7.82
N ASP A 216 3.32 -27.46 7.21
CA ASP A 216 3.03 -27.34 5.79
C ASP A 216 4.13 -26.55 5.03
N LEU A 217 5.15 -26.05 5.71
CA LEU A 217 6.16 -25.15 5.11
C LEU A 217 6.86 -25.77 3.90
N ALA A 218 7.37 -27.00 4.01
CA ALA A 218 8.02 -27.66 2.87
C ALA A 218 7.06 -27.99 1.72
N GLU A 219 5.78 -28.28 2.01
CA GLU A 219 4.80 -28.56 0.94
C GLU A 219 4.44 -27.29 0.17
N GLU A 220 4.36 -26.16 0.87
CA GLU A 220 4.01 -24.84 0.31
C GLU A 220 5.23 -24.07 -0.25
N GLY A 221 6.43 -24.67 -0.22
CA GLY A 221 7.66 -24.12 -0.83
C GLY A 221 8.42 -23.10 0.03
N TYR A 222 8.32 -23.24 1.35
CA TYR A 222 8.96 -22.40 2.37
C TYR A 222 9.89 -23.23 3.29
N GLU A 223 10.46 -24.33 2.78
CA GLU A 223 11.29 -25.26 3.57
C GLU A 223 12.47 -24.58 4.27
N GLU A 224 12.98 -23.47 3.73
CA GLU A 224 14.10 -22.73 4.29
C GLU A 224 13.79 -22.08 5.65
N PHE A 225 12.52 -22.00 6.04
CA PHE A 225 12.06 -21.43 7.32
C PHE A 225 11.69 -22.48 8.38
N GLU A 226 11.76 -23.79 8.07
CA GLU A 226 11.43 -24.86 9.02
C GLU A 226 12.27 -24.80 10.30
N TYR A 227 13.55 -24.39 10.18
CA TYR A 227 14.49 -24.27 11.31
C TYR A 227 14.00 -23.36 12.45
N LEU A 228 13.01 -22.50 12.20
CA LEU A 228 12.42 -21.62 13.21
C LEU A 228 11.55 -22.37 14.23
N PHE A 229 11.09 -23.58 13.87
CA PHE A 229 10.08 -24.34 14.62
C PHE A 229 10.56 -25.72 15.09
N GLU A 230 11.85 -26.03 14.92
CA GLU A 230 12.51 -27.26 15.39
C GLU A 230 12.92 -27.23 16.87
#